data_AF-A0A379W3Y4-F1
#
_entry.id   AF-A0A379W3Y4-F1
#
_cell.length_a   1.000
_cell.length_b   1.000
_cell.length_c   1.000
_cell.angle_alpha   90.00
_cell.angle_beta   90.00
_cell.angle_gamma   90.00
#
_symmetry.space_group_name_H-M   'P 1'
#
loop_
_entity.id
_entity.type
_entity.pdbx_description
1 polymer ?
#
loop_
_entity_poly.entity_id
_entity_poly.type
_entity_poly.pdbx_seq_one_letter_code
_entity_poly.pdbx_strand_id
1 'polypeptide(L)'
;MADNGTLFLDEIGELSLALQAKLLRVLQYGDIQRVGDDRSLRVDVRVLAATNRDLREEVLAGRFRADLFHRLSVFPLFVPPLRERGDDVVLLAGYFASSADCGWGCPAWY
;
A
#
# COMPACT_ATOMS: atom_id res chain seq x y z
N MET A 1 -9.35 -13.86 3.71
CA MET A 1 -10.64 -13.40 3.17
C MET A 1 -10.99 -12.19 4.01
N ALA A 2 -11.05 -10.99 3.41
CA ALA A 2 -11.15 -9.72 4.12
C ALA A 2 -12.58 -9.15 4.04
N ASP A 3 -13.61 -9.96 4.27
CA ASP A 3 -14.98 -9.44 4.32
C ASP A 3 -15.11 -8.56 5.58
N ASN A 4 -15.54 -7.30 5.43
CA ASN A 4 -15.42 -6.23 6.43
C ASN A 4 -13.98 -5.89 6.87
N GLY A 5 -13.00 -6.24 6.04
CA GLY A 5 -11.57 -6.02 6.32
C GLY A 5 -11.00 -4.78 5.63
N THR A 6 -9.68 -4.64 5.73
CA THR A 6 -8.91 -3.66 4.98
C THR A 6 -7.94 -4.37 4.03
N LEU A 7 -7.94 -3.96 2.76
CA LEU A 7 -6.98 -4.40 1.75
C LEU A 7 -5.89 -3.33 1.62
N PHE A 8 -4.66 -3.70 1.94
CA PHE A 8 -3.49 -2.86 1.70
C PHE A 8 -2.84 -3.24 0.37
N LEU A 9 -2.63 -2.26 -0.48
CA LEU A 9 -2.01 -2.39 -1.80
C LEU A 9 -0.71 -1.59 -1.80
N ASP A 10 0.41 -2.29 -1.68
CA ASP A 10 1.73 -1.67 -1.78
C ASP A 10 2.18 -1.58 -3.24
N GLU A 11 3.00 -0.58 -3.53
CA GLU A 11 3.52 -0.27 -4.86
C GLU A 11 2.49 -0.30 -6.00
N ILE A 12 1.33 0.32 -5.77
CA ILE A 12 0.23 0.34 -6.74
C ILE A 12 0.62 0.98 -8.10
N GLY A 13 1.62 1.86 -8.10
CA GLY A 13 2.16 2.49 -9.30
C GLY A 13 2.88 1.54 -10.25
N GLU A 14 3.22 0.32 -9.82
CA GLU A 14 3.88 -0.69 -10.66
C GLU A 14 2.90 -1.64 -11.35
N LEU A 15 1.60 -1.54 -11.04
CA LEU A 15 0.59 -2.39 -11.64
C LEU A 15 0.49 -2.15 -13.15
N SER A 16 0.38 -3.23 -13.93
CA SER A 16 0.06 -3.14 -15.35
C SER A 16 -1.34 -2.55 -15.57
N LEU A 17 -1.55 -1.88 -16.71
CA LEU A 17 -2.84 -1.25 -17.06
C LEU A 17 -4.02 -2.23 -17.00
N ALA A 18 -3.78 -3.50 -17.33
CA ALA A 18 -4.80 -4.56 -17.25
C ALA A 18 -5.22 -4.86 -15.80
N LEU A 19 -4.25 -4.91 -14.88
CA LEU A 19 -4.54 -5.09 -13.44
C LEU A 19 -5.20 -3.85 -12.85
N GLN A 20 -4.79 -2.64 -13.27
CA GLN A 20 -5.44 -1.40 -12.87
C GLN A 20 -6.93 -1.39 -13.25
N ALA A 21 -7.28 -1.89 -14.45
CA ALA A 21 -8.68 -2.00 -14.89
C ALA A 21 -9.49 -2.99 -14.03
N LYS A 22 -8.87 -4.12 -13.63
CA LYS A 22 -9.51 -5.08 -12.71
C LYS A 22 -9.73 -4.47 -11.33
N LEU A 23 -8.72 -3.80 -10.79
CA LEU A 23 -8.81 -3.14 -9.49
C LEU A 23 -9.88 -2.05 -9.47
N LEU A 24 -10.00 -1.26 -10.55
CA LEU A 24 -11.06 -0.26 -10.69
C LEU A 24 -12.45 -0.90 -10.61
N ARG A 25 -12.66 -2.06 -11.23
CA ARG A 25 -13.93 -2.81 -11.13
C ARG A 25 -14.22 -3.26 -9.71
N VAL A 26 -13.20 -3.75 -8.99
CA VAL A 26 -13.33 -4.12 -7.56
C VAL A 26 -13.73 -2.90 -6.73
N LEU A 27 -13.07 -1.76 -6.92
CA LEU A 27 -13.37 -0.51 -6.20
C LEU A 27 -14.76 0.06 -6.51
N GLN A 28 -15.29 -0.17 -7.72
CA GLN A 28 -16.59 0.36 -8.14
C GLN A 28 -17.77 -0.52 -7.73
N TYR A 29 -17.64 -1.84 -7.86
CA TYR A 29 -18.75 -2.79 -7.73
C TYR A 29 -18.63 -3.73 -6.53
N GLY A 30 -17.45 -3.81 -5.90
CA GLY A 30 -17.17 -4.75 -4.82
C GLY A 30 -16.98 -6.19 -5.30
N ASP A 31 -16.94 -6.44 -6.60
CA ASP A 31 -16.85 -7.79 -7.16
C ASP A 31 -15.38 -8.19 -7.36
N ILE A 32 -14.91 -9.18 -6.61
CA ILE A 32 -13.61 -9.82 -6.79
C ILE A 32 -13.80 -11.18 -7.45
N GLN A 33 -13.02 -11.43 -8.50
CA GLN A 33 -12.90 -12.76 -9.10
C GLN A 33 -11.55 -13.37 -8.70
N ARG A 34 -11.59 -14.60 -8.14
CA ARG A 34 -10.35 -15.34 -7.82
C ARG A 34 -9.71 -15.83 -9.11
N VAL A 35 -8.38 -15.88 -9.15
CA VAL A 35 -7.65 -16.44 -10.29
C VAL A 35 -7.99 -17.93 -10.41
N GLY A 36 -8.60 -18.32 -11.54
CA GLY A 36 -9.00 -19.71 -11.81
C GLY A 36 -10.44 -20.08 -11.42
N ASP A 37 -11.25 -19.12 -10.96
CA ASP A 37 -12.67 -19.32 -10.65
C ASP A 37 -13.52 -18.31 -11.44
N ASP A 38 -14.61 -18.77 -12.05
CA ASP A 38 -15.54 -17.93 -12.81
C ASP A 38 -16.56 -17.22 -11.91
N ARG A 39 -16.58 -17.54 -10.61
CA ARG A 39 -17.51 -16.93 -9.66
C ARG A 39 -17.00 -15.57 -9.17
N SER A 40 -17.82 -14.53 -9.36
CA SER A 40 -17.61 -13.25 -8.70
C SER A 40 -18.07 -13.33 -7.23
N LEU A 41 -17.23 -12.86 -6.33
CA LEU A 41 -17.54 -12.69 -4.91
C LEU A 41 -17.70 -11.21 -4.64
N ARG A 42 -18.86 -10.81 -4.13
CA ARG A 42 -19.08 -9.45 -3.66
C ARG A 42 -18.49 -9.31 -2.26
N VAL A 43 -17.55 -8.38 -2.09
CA VAL A 43 -16.88 -8.12 -0.81
C VAL A 43 -17.02 -6.66 -0.43
N ASP A 44 -17.11 -6.42 0.88
CA ASP A 44 -17.01 -5.07 1.45
C ASP A 44 -15.62 -4.90 2.09
N VAL A 45 -14.75 -4.13 1.44
CA VAL A 45 -13.36 -3.90 1.86
C VAL A 45 -13.02 -2.42 1.85
N ARG A 46 -12.37 -1.96 2.92
CA ARG A 46 -11.67 -0.68 2.91
C ARG A 46 -10.36 -0.85 2.16
N VAL A 47 -10.03 0.06 1.24
CA VAL A 47 -8.77 0.00 0.49
C VAL A 47 -7.81 1.08 0.99
N LEU A 48 -6.57 0.66 1.26
CA LEU A 48 -5.42 1.52 1.52
C LEU A 48 -4.38 1.22 0.44
N ALA A 49 -3.88 2.24 -0.23
CA ALA A 49 -2.86 2.08 -1.26
C ALA A 49 -1.62 2.92 -0.93
N ALA A 50 -0.45 2.37 -1.21
CA ALA A 50 0.84 3.01 -1.09
C ALA A 50 1.63 2.86 -2.39
N THR A 51 2.49 3.83 -2.67
CA THR A 51 3.47 3.74 -3.75
C THR A 51 4.57 4.77 -3.54
N ASN A 52 5.76 4.46 -4.05
CA ASN A 52 6.87 5.41 -4.11
C ASN A 52 6.76 6.38 -5.30
N ARG A 53 5.98 6.04 -6.34
CA ARG A 53 5.90 6.79 -7.60
C ARG A 53 4.94 7.97 -7.50
N ASP A 54 5.21 9.05 -8.22
CA ASP A 54 4.24 10.13 -8.42
C ASP A 54 3.16 9.66 -9.42
N LEU A 55 2.00 9.28 -8.90
CA LEU A 55 0.90 8.81 -9.72
C LEU A 55 0.38 9.87 -10.71
N ARG A 56 0.56 11.17 -10.45
CA ARG A 56 0.16 12.21 -11.40
C ARG A 56 1.05 12.16 -12.64
N GLU A 57 2.36 12.03 -12.45
CA GLU A 57 3.30 11.88 -13.55
C GLU A 57 3.07 10.58 -14.32
N GLU A 58 2.78 9.48 -13.62
CA GLU A 58 2.47 8.19 -14.24
C GLU A 58 1.17 8.23 -15.06
N VAL A 59 0.18 9.02 -14.65
CA VAL A 59 -1.03 9.29 -15.44
C VAL A 59 -0.70 10.09 -16.70
N LEU A 60 0.08 11.16 -16.58
CA LEU A 60 0.51 11.97 -17.73
C LEU A 60 1.33 11.16 -18.73
N ALA A 61 2.13 10.21 -18.25
CA ALA A 61 2.91 9.31 -19.08
C ALA A 61 2.11 8.12 -19.65
N GLY A 62 0.81 8.02 -19.36
CA GLY A 62 -0.07 6.95 -19.85
C GLY A 62 0.20 5.57 -19.23
N ARG A 63 0.99 5.50 -18.15
CA ARG A 63 1.33 4.26 -17.44
C ARG A 63 0.37 3.97 -16.30
N PHE A 64 -0.38 4.98 -15.85
CA PHE A 64 -1.42 4.84 -14.85
C PHE A 64 -2.75 5.40 -15.34
N ARG A 65 -3.86 4.74 -15.03
CA ARG A 65 -5.17 5.20 -15.47
C ARG A 65 -5.68 6.36 -14.61
N ALA A 66 -6.12 7.42 -15.27
CA ALA A 66 -6.67 8.60 -14.61
C ALA A 66 -7.89 8.27 -13.72
N ASP A 67 -8.77 7.38 -14.17
CA ASP A 67 -9.98 6.96 -13.43
C ASP A 67 -9.66 6.27 -12.09
N LEU A 68 -8.66 5.39 -12.08
CA LEU A 68 -8.15 4.77 -10.87
C LEU A 68 -7.45 5.78 -9.96
N PHE A 69 -6.65 6.68 -10.53
CA PHE A 69 -5.98 7.75 -9.78
C PHE A 69 -6.99 8.63 -9.03
N HIS A 70 -8.06 9.07 -9.70
CA HIS A 70 -9.11 9.88 -9.08
C HIS A 70 -9.83 9.14 -7.94
N ARG A 71 -10.02 7.82 -8.05
CA ARG A 71 -10.63 6.98 -7.00
C ARG A 71 -9.72 6.81 -5.77
N LEU A 72 -8.41 6.70 -5.97
CA LEU A 72 -7.45 6.51 -4.88
C LEU A 72 -7.06 7.82 -4.19
N SER A 73 -7.05 8.93 -4.93
CA SER A 73 -6.56 10.23 -4.46
C SER A 73 -7.58 11.04 -3.65
N VAL A 74 -8.60 10.38 -3.10
CA VAL A 74 -9.61 11.05 -2.26
C VAL A 74 -9.01 11.49 -0.93
N PHE A 75 -8.13 10.68 -0.34
CA PHE A 75 -7.44 11.00 0.92
C PHE A 75 -5.95 10.67 0.82
N PRO A 76 -5.14 11.54 0.18
CA PRO A 76 -3.71 11.31 0.06
C PRO A 76 -2.99 11.58 1.38
N LEU A 77 -2.13 10.65 1.80
CA LEU A 77 -1.25 10.81 2.95
C LEU A 77 0.21 10.77 2.48
N PHE A 78 0.89 11.91 2.59
CA PHE A 78 2.31 12.00 2.28
C PHE A 78 3.14 11.61 3.50
N VAL A 79 4.00 10.60 3.34
CA VAL A 79 4.96 10.21 4.37
C VAL A 79 6.31 10.84 4.04
N PRO A 80 6.80 11.81 4.83
CA PRO A 80 8.08 12.43 4.56
C PRO A 80 9.23 11.43 4.71
N PRO A 81 10.30 11.55 3.91
CA PRO A 81 11.49 10.72 4.04
C PRO A 81 12.17 11.00 5.38
N LEU A 82 12.90 10.01 5.90
CA LEU A 82 13.48 10.07 7.25
C LEU A 82 14.37 11.29 7.49
N ARG A 83 15.08 11.78 6.46
CA ARG A 83 15.91 13.01 6.51
C ARG A 83 15.14 14.29 6.88
N GLU A 84 13.82 14.31 6.68
CA GLU A 84 12.93 15.44 7.00
C GLU A 84 12.20 15.26 8.34
N ARG A 85 12.46 14.16 9.05
CA ARG A 85 11.76 13.79 10.30
C ARG A 85 12.57 14.09 11.58
N GLY A 86 13.67 14.83 11.47
CA GLY A 86 14.48 15.28 12.61
C GLY A 86 14.98 14.12 13.48
N ASP A 87 14.60 14.14 14.76
CA ASP A 87 15.06 13.20 15.79
C ASP A 87 14.44 11.80 15.68
N ASP A 88 13.49 11.57 14.75
CA ASP A 88 12.92 10.23 14.47
C ASP A 88 14.03 9.19 14.18
N VAL A 89 15.16 9.63 13.60
CA VAL A 89 16.32 8.77 13.31
C VAL A 89 16.86 8.11 14.58
N VAL A 90 17.01 8.89 15.67
CA VAL A 90 17.59 8.42 16.93
C VAL A 90 16.62 7.46 17.62
N LEU A 91 15.32 7.80 17.64
CA LEU A 91 14.28 6.95 18.21
C LEU A 91 14.18 5.60 17.47
N LEU A 92 14.16 5.63 16.13
CA LEU A 92 14.12 4.42 15.31
C LEU A 92 15.39 3.59 15.48
N ALA A 93 16.57 4.21 15.53
CA ALA A 93 17.83 3.51 15.78
C ALA A 93 17.83 2.78 17.13
N GLY A 94 17.36 3.43 18.20
CA GLY A 94 17.21 2.80 19.52
C GLY A 94 16.19 1.65 19.51
N TYR A 95 15.04 1.85 18.85
CA TYR A 95 14.04 0.80 18.69
C TYR A 95 14.59 -0.42 17.94
N PHE A 96 15.25 -0.23 16.80
CA PHE A 96 15.81 -1.34 16.03
C PHE A 96 16.96 -2.04 16.77
N ALA A 97 17.82 -1.29 17.47
CA ALA A 97 18.89 -1.86 18.29
C ALA A 97 18.32 -2.77 19.41
N SER A 98 17.31 -2.29 20.14
CA SER A 98 16.64 -3.11 21.18
C SER A 98 15.85 -4.29 20.62
N SER A 99 15.26 -4.16 19.44
CA SER A 99 14.48 -5.23 18.79
C SER A 99 15.38 -6.36 18.26
N ALA A 100 16.58 -6.03 17.79
CA ALA A 100 17.55 -6.98 17.27
C ALA A 100 18.22 -7.83 18.37
N ASP A 101 18.36 -7.29 19.59
CA ASP A 101 18.89 -7.99 20.76
C ASP A 101 18.01 -9.19 21.17
N CYS A 102 16.72 -9.18 20.82
CA CYS A 102 15.80 -10.26 21.19
C CYS A 102 15.97 -11.55 20.35
N GLY A 103 16.82 -11.55 19.32
CA GLY A 103 17.08 -12.71 18.43
C GLY A 103 18.47 -13.34 18.56
N TRP A 104 19.43 -12.65 19.19
CA TRP A 104 20.78 -13.14 19.41
C TRP A 104 21.08 -13.03 20.90
N GLY A 105 20.98 -14.13 21.63
CA GLY A 105 21.27 -14.15 23.06
C GLY A 105 22.63 -13.50 23.35
N CYS A 106 22.60 -12.30 23.90
CA CYS A 106 23.75 -11.69 24.56
C CYS A 106 23.28 -10.69 25.62
N PRO A 107 24.11 -10.49 26.66
CA PRO A 107 23.66 -10.24 28.01
C PRO A 107 23.29 -8.78 28.23
N ALA A 108 22.40 -8.61 29.21
CA ALA A 108 21.99 -7.34 29.76
C ALA A 108 23.19 -6.38 29.91
N TRP A 109 23.06 -5.22 29.29
CA TRP A 109 23.82 -4.04 29.67
C TRP A 109 23.30 -3.53 31.03
N TYR A 110 23.82 -4.10 32.13
CA TYR A 110 24.22 -3.39 33.35
C TYR A 110 25.03 -4.30 34.28
#